data_AF-A0A379WT57-F1
#
_entry.id   AF-A0A379WT57-F1
#
_cell.length_a   1.000
_cell.length_b   1.000
_cell.length_c   1.000
_cell.angle_alpha   90.00
_cell.angle_beta   90.00
_cell.angle_gamma   90.00
#
_symmetry.space_group_name_H-M   'P 1'
#
loop_
_entity.id
_entity.type
_entity.pdbx_description
1 polymer ?
#
loop_
_entity_poly.entity_id
_entity_poly.type
_entity_poly.pdbx_seq_one_letter_code
_entity_poly.pdbx_strand_id
1 'polypeptide(L)'
;MLRNISVRTCIILFMVCTFLLVDTLQIAFLHDFPILITCNIIYLISALLLWWYMTCYLVVPINTVKKSIEEVAAGNLSIHISEFGNNCAGRLIPGINSLSENISALVREIRSSSQTAMTLSEQLAARSMSLSVKTEQQSASLIQTAASMG
;
A
#
# COMPACT_ATOMS: atom_id res chain seq x y z
N MET A 1 -4.38 4.75 -28.13
CA MET A 1 -2.93 5.00 -27.95
C MET A 1 -2.57 6.07 -26.89
N LEU A 2 -3.52 6.58 -26.07
CA LEU A 2 -3.24 7.63 -25.05
C LEU A 2 -2.96 7.10 -23.62
N ARG A 3 -2.84 5.78 -23.43
CA ARG A 3 -2.91 5.17 -22.08
C ARG A 3 -1.67 5.37 -21.19
N ASN A 4 -0.58 5.92 -21.74
CA ASN A 4 0.69 6.14 -21.02
C ASN A 4 1.13 7.61 -20.96
N ILE A 5 0.28 8.56 -21.36
CA ILE A 5 0.65 9.98 -21.25
C ILE A 5 0.57 10.38 -19.78
N SER A 6 1.73 10.72 -19.21
CA SER A 6 1.80 11.25 -17.84
C SER A 6 0.86 12.45 -17.72
N VAL A 7 0.13 12.54 -16.59
CA VAL A 7 -0.78 13.65 -16.29
C VAL A 7 -0.08 15.00 -16.51
N ARG A 8 1.22 15.07 -16.23
CA ARG A 8 2.07 16.23 -16.52
C ARG A 8 2.06 16.62 -18.00
N THR A 9 2.32 15.68 -18.90
CA THR A 9 2.36 15.92 -20.35
C THR A 9 0.99 16.31 -20.89
N CYS A 10 -0.10 15.71 -20.36
CA CYS A 10 -1.45 16.07 -20.77
C CYS A 10 -1.82 17.50 -20.34
N ILE A 11 -1.46 17.91 -19.12
CA ILE A 11 -1.70 19.27 -18.62
C ILE A 11 -0.85 20.29 -19.37
N ILE A 12 0.44 20.00 -19.61
CA ILE A 12 1.31 20.88 -20.41
C ILE A 12 0.75 21.05 -21.82
N LEU A 13 0.34 19.96 -22.47
CA LEU A 13 -0.23 20.00 -23.80
C LEU A 13 -1.54 20.79 -23.82
N PHE A 14 -2.41 20.62 -22.81
CA PHE A 14 -3.62 21.41 -22.66
C PHE A 14 -3.30 22.90 -22.47
N MET A 15 -2.35 23.25 -21.60
CA MET A 15 -1.91 24.63 -21.42
C MET A 15 -1.37 25.21 -22.73
N VAL A 16 -0.38 24.58 -23.37
CA VAL A 16 0.16 25.05 -24.65
C VAL A 16 -0.94 25.22 -25.70
N CYS A 17 -1.91 24.32 -25.75
CA CYS A 17 -3.05 24.45 -26.66
C CYS A 17 -3.91 25.69 -26.33
N THR A 18 -4.26 25.90 -25.06
CA THR A 18 -5.02 27.10 -24.63
C THR A 18 -4.26 28.39 -24.87
N PHE A 19 -2.93 28.38 -24.70
CA PHE A 19 -2.05 29.52 -24.94
C PHE A 19 -2.07 29.92 -26.42
N LEU A 20 -1.82 28.96 -27.31
CA LEU A 20 -1.84 29.21 -28.75
C LEU A 20 -3.21 29.69 -29.23
N LEU A 21 -4.29 29.15 -28.66
CA LEU A 21 -5.66 29.55 -29.01
C LEU A 21 -5.93 31.00 -28.57
N VAL A 22 -5.56 31.37 -27.35
CA VAL A 22 -5.70 32.74 -26.83
C VAL A 22 -4.86 33.72 -27.65
N ASP A 23 -3.59 33.42 -27.91
CA ASP A 23 -2.72 34.29 -28.72
C ASP A 23 -3.27 34.50 -30.14
N THR A 24 -3.74 33.42 -30.79
CA THR A 24 -4.30 33.50 -32.15
C THR A 24 -5.57 34.36 -32.16
N LEU A 25 -6.42 34.23 -31.14
CA LEU A 25 -7.66 35.01 -31.00
C LEU A 25 -7.36 36.48 -30.69
N GLN A 26 -6.32 36.74 -29.91
CA GLN A 26 -5.88 38.07 -29.54
C GLN A 26 -5.30 38.82 -30.74
N ILE A 27 -4.44 38.18 -31.55
CA ILE A 27 -3.92 38.73 -32.81
C ILE A 27 -5.05 39.04 -33.81
N ALA A 28 -6.12 38.24 -33.82
CA ALA A 28 -7.25 38.42 -34.72
C ALA A 28 -8.19 39.58 -34.32
N PHE A 29 -8.35 39.88 -33.02
CA PHE A 29 -9.32 40.87 -32.50
C PHE A 29 -8.71 42.21 -32.09
N LEU A 30 -7.50 42.24 -31.52
CA LEU A 30 -6.83 43.47 -31.07
C LEU A 30 -5.41 43.54 -31.65
N HIS A 31 -5.11 44.61 -32.38
CA HIS A 31 -3.77 44.87 -32.93
C HIS A 31 -2.89 45.70 -31.96
N ASP A 32 -3.22 45.74 -30.67
CA ASP A 32 -2.45 46.48 -29.68
C ASP A 32 -1.36 45.59 -29.06
N PHE A 33 -0.12 45.80 -29.50
CA PHE A 33 1.09 45.12 -29.01
C PHE A 33 1.26 45.11 -27.46
N PRO A 34 0.99 46.17 -26.69
CA PRO A 34 1.26 46.15 -25.24
C PRO A 34 0.32 45.22 -24.45
N ILE A 35 -0.91 44.99 -24.92
CA ILE A 35 -1.88 44.11 -24.27
C ILE A 35 -1.47 42.64 -24.46
N LEU A 36 -0.93 42.31 -25.62
CA LEU A 36 -0.42 40.98 -25.97
C LEU A 36 0.72 40.55 -25.04
N ILE A 37 1.69 41.44 -24.82
CA ILE A 37 2.84 41.18 -23.93
C ILE A 37 2.37 40.96 -22.48
N THR A 38 1.44 41.78 -22.00
CA THR A 38 0.97 41.69 -20.60
C THR A 38 0.19 40.38 -20.34
N CYS A 39 -0.70 39.97 -21.26
CA CYS A 39 -1.42 38.69 -21.17
C CYS A 39 -0.48 37.48 -21.18
N ASN A 40 0.53 37.52 -22.05
CA ASN A 40 1.53 36.46 -22.16
C ASN A 40 2.33 36.27 -20.86
N ILE A 41 2.73 37.36 -20.23
CA ILE A 41 3.44 37.32 -18.93
C ILE A 41 2.55 36.70 -17.85
N ILE A 42 1.29 37.12 -17.76
CA ILE A 42 0.33 36.57 -16.78
C ILE A 42 0.13 35.07 -17.01
N TYR A 43 -0.01 34.65 -18.28
CA TYR A 43 -0.15 33.25 -18.63
C TYR A 43 1.07 32.42 -18.21
N LEU A 44 2.28 32.91 -18.52
CA LEU A 44 3.54 32.25 -18.16
C LEU A 44 3.66 32.07 -16.64
N ILE A 45 3.31 33.11 -15.86
CA ILE A 45 3.31 33.06 -14.40
C ILE A 45 2.29 32.03 -13.89
N SER A 46 1.06 32.05 -14.42
CA SER A 46 0.02 31.07 -14.06
C SER A 46 0.45 29.64 -14.37
N ALA A 47 1.07 29.41 -15.52
CA ALA A 47 1.58 28.10 -15.93
C ALA A 47 2.70 27.61 -15.01
N LEU A 48 3.63 28.48 -14.62
CA LEU A 48 4.71 28.16 -13.67
C LEU A 48 4.15 27.82 -12.28
N LEU A 49 3.20 28.62 -11.77
CA LEU A 49 2.55 28.33 -10.48
C LEU A 49 1.81 26.99 -10.52
N LEU A 50 1.06 26.71 -11.59
CA LEU A 50 0.34 25.44 -11.75
C LEU A 50 1.30 24.25 -11.83
N TRP A 51 2.40 24.38 -12.58
CA TRP A 51 3.45 23.37 -12.66
C TRP A 51 4.03 23.07 -11.28
N TRP A 52 4.40 24.11 -10.54
CA TRP A 52 5.00 23.96 -9.23
C TRP A 52 4.01 23.32 -8.25
N TYR A 53 2.78 23.81 -8.21
CA TYR A 53 1.70 23.27 -7.38
C TYR A 53 1.49 21.77 -7.66
N MET A 54 1.35 21.38 -8.93
CA MET A 54 1.16 19.97 -9.30
C MET A 54 2.35 19.09 -8.92
N THR A 55 3.57 19.58 -9.10
CA THR A 55 4.77 18.77 -8.80
C THR A 55 4.89 18.53 -7.30
N CYS A 56 4.76 19.58 -6.48
CA CYS A 56 4.91 19.48 -5.03
C CYS A 56 3.71 18.80 -4.35
N TYR A 57 2.48 19.09 -4.77
CA TYR A 57 1.29 18.61 -4.07
C TYR A 57 0.65 17.34 -4.64
N LEU A 58 0.96 16.97 -5.89
CA LEU A 58 0.42 15.75 -6.51
C LEU A 58 1.51 14.70 -6.72
N VAL A 59 2.58 15.04 -7.44
CA VAL A 59 3.55 14.04 -7.93
C VAL A 59 4.43 13.51 -6.81
N VAL A 60 5.02 14.39 -5.99
CA VAL A 60 5.88 14.00 -4.87
C VAL A 60 5.14 13.08 -3.87
N PRO A 61 3.97 13.45 -3.31
CA PRO A 61 3.29 12.59 -2.34
C PRO A 61 2.80 11.28 -2.95
N ILE A 62 2.31 11.26 -4.20
CA ILE A 62 1.93 10.00 -4.87
C ILE A 62 3.13 9.05 -5.00
N ASN A 63 4.31 9.59 -5.31
CA ASN A 63 5.51 8.75 -5.43
C ASN A 63 5.95 8.18 -4.07
N THR A 64 5.80 8.95 -3.00
CA THR A 64 6.01 8.46 -1.63
C THR A 64 5.04 7.34 -1.29
N VAL A 65 3.75 7.52 -1.58
CA VAL A 65 2.72 6.49 -1.36
C VAL A 65 3.03 5.22 -2.16
N LYS A 66 3.41 5.35 -3.43
CA LYS A 66 3.81 4.21 -4.27
C LYS A 66 4.97 3.44 -3.64
N LYS A 67 5.99 4.14 -3.14
CA LYS A 67 7.13 3.50 -2.48
C LYS A 67 6.72 2.74 -1.22
N SER A 68 5.86 3.32 -0.40
CA SER A 68 5.34 2.64 0.79
C SER A 68 4.51 1.41 0.44
N ILE A 69 3.70 1.44 -0.62
CA ILE A 69 2.99 0.26 -1.11
C ILE A 69 3.97 -0.83 -1.59
N GLU A 70 5.04 -0.46 -2.31
CA GLU A 70 6.07 -1.41 -2.74
C GLU A 70 6.75 -2.10 -1.56
N GLU A 71 7.03 -1.36 -0.48
CA GLU A 71 7.61 -1.93 0.73
C GLU A 71 6.62 -2.82 1.52
N VAL A 72 5.32 -2.47 1.55
CA VAL A 72 4.27 -3.35 2.11
C VAL A 72 4.13 -4.63 1.29
N ALA A 73 4.17 -4.52 -0.04
CA ALA A 73 4.16 -5.68 -0.94
C ALA A 73 5.41 -6.57 -0.78
N ALA A 74 6.54 -5.99 -0.35
CA ALA A 74 7.75 -6.73 0.00
C ALA A 74 7.68 -7.38 1.41
N GLY A 75 6.60 -7.19 2.16
CA GLY A 75 6.37 -7.79 3.48
C GLY A 75 6.80 -6.92 4.66
N ASN A 76 7.20 -5.66 4.44
CA ASN A 76 7.44 -4.72 5.53
C ASN A 76 6.13 -4.01 5.91
N LEU A 77 5.41 -4.54 6.91
CA LEU A 77 4.13 -3.98 7.38
C LEU A 77 4.28 -2.98 8.54
N SER A 78 5.51 -2.57 8.86
CA SER A 78 5.77 -1.55 9.89
C SER A 78 5.71 -0.12 9.36
N ILE A 79 5.33 0.07 8.10
CA ILE A 79 5.38 1.36 7.42
C ILE A 79 4.07 2.10 7.64
N HIS A 80 4.20 3.33 8.12
CA HIS A 80 3.09 4.25 8.26
C HIS A 80 3.30 5.44 7.35
N ILE A 81 2.35 5.69 6.46
CA ILE A 81 2.38 6.84 5.57
C ILE A 81 1.75 8.01 6.31
N SER A 82 2.50 9.07 6.58
CA SER A 82 1.96 10.28 7.21
C SER A 82 0.86 10.90 6.35
N GLU A 83 -0.21 11.36 7.00
CA GLU A 83 -1.30 12.05 6.32
C GLU A 83 -0.80 13.32 5.64
N PHE A 84 -1.17 13.52 4.37
CA PHE A 84 -0.76 14.67 3.59
C PHE A 84 -1.93 15.27 2.82
N GLY A 85 -2.35 16.47 3.24
CA GLY A 85 -3.36 17.28 2.56
C GLY A 85 -4.74 16.61 2.46
N ASN A 86 -5.72 17.36 1.95
CA ASN A 86 -7.07 16.84 1.69
C ASN A 86 -7.34 16.65 0.18
N ASN A 87 -6.28 16.41 -0.59
CA ASN A 87 -6.37 16.20 -2.02
C ASN A 87 -6.66 14.72 -2.34
N CYS A 88 -6.86 14.40 -3.63
CA CYS A 88 -7.17 13.03 -4.06
C CYS A 88 -6.12 12.01 -3.59
N ALA A 89 -4.83 12.39 -3.51
CA ALA A 89 -3.76 11.53 -3.03
C ALA A 89 -3.83 11.35 -1.50
N GLY A 90 -4.05 12.44 -0.76
CA GLY A 90 -4.21 12.43 0.70
C GLY A 90 -5.38 11.55 1.17
N ARG A 91 -6.49 11.54 0.42
CA ARG A 91 -7.66 10.70 0.72
C ARG A 91 -7.42 9.19 0.55
N LEU A 92 -6.38 8.79 -0.18
CA LEU A 92 -6.05 7.37 -0.39
C LEU A 92 -5.16 6.83 0.75
N ILE A 93 -4.38 7.70 1.38
CA ILE A 93 -3.40 7.35 2.44
C ILE A 93 -4.06 6.58 3.61
N PRO A 94 -5.20 7.02 4.18
CA PRO A 94 -5.84 6.29 5.27
C PRO A 94 -6.22 4.86 4.90
N GLY A 95 -6.76 4.66 3.70
CA GLY A 95 -7.15 3.34 3.21
C GLY A 95 -5.95 2.38 3.07
N ILE A 96 -4.81 2.90 2.61
CA ILE A 96 -3.57 2.12 2.50
C ILE A 96 -3.02 1.77 3.88
N ASN A 97 -3.02 2.72 4.82
CA ASN A 97 -2.58 2.47 6.19
C ASN A 97 -3.45 1.40 6.87
N SER A 98 -4.78 1.49 6.75
CA SER A 98 -5.69 0.46 7.28
C SER A 98 -5.48 -0.90 6.63
N LEU A 99 -5.20 -0.95 5.32
CA LEU A 99 -4.89 -2.21 4.64
C LEU A 99 -3.61 -2.86 5.19
N SER A 100 -2.54 -2.07 5.36
CA SER A 100 -1.28 -2.54 5.94
C SER A 100 -1.47 -3.06 7.37
N GLU A 101 -2.21 -2.33 8.20
CA GLU A 101 -2.51 -2.72 9.58
C GLU A 101 -3.29 -4.03 9.65
N ASN A 102 -4.32 -4.19 8.81
CA ASN A 102 -5.12 -5.42 8.76
C ASN A 102 -4.30 -6.65 8.34
N ILE A 103 -3.39 -6.50 7.35
CA ILE A 103 -2.51 -7.59 6.95
C ILE A 103 -1.53 -7.92 8.08
N SER A 104 -0.99 -6.91 8.76
CA SER A 104 -0.08 -7.11 9.91
C SER A 104 -0.77 -7.87 11.04
N ALA A 105 -2.02 -7.52 11.34
CA ALA A 105 -2.84 -8.21 12.32
C ALA A 105 -3.09 -9.68 11.93
N LEU A 106 -3.48 -9.93 10.68
CA LEU A 106 -3.72 -11.28 10.16
C LEU A 106 -2.46 -12.16 10.26
N VAL A 107 -1.29 -11.63 9.89
CA VAL A 107 -0.02 -12.36 10.00
C VAL A 107 0.31 -12.69 11.46
N ARG A 108 0.07 -11.76 12.39
CA ARG A 108 0.26 -12.00 13.83
C ARG A 108 -0.68 -13.10 14.35
N GLU A 109 -1.94 -13.08 13.93
CA GLU A 109 -2.93 -14.10 14.30
C GLU A 109 -2.53 -15.48 13.79
N ILE A 110 -2.10 -15.59 12.53
CA ILE A 110 -1.61 -16.85 11.95
C ILE A 110 -0.39 -17.38 12.74
N ARG A 111 0.56 -16.49 13.10
CA ARG A 111 1.73 -16.88 13.89
C ARG A 111 1.34 -17.37 15.29
N SER A 112 0.38 -16.71 15.94
CA SER A 112 -0.15 -17.11 17.25
C SER A 112 -0.87 -18.47 17.19
N SER A 113 -1.69 -18.67 16.17
CA SER A 113 -2.39 -19.94 15.91
C SER A 113 -1.39 -21.07 15.66
N SER A 114 -0.34 -20.83 14.86
CA SER A 114 0.73 -21.80 14.63
C SER A 114 1.48 -22.15 15.91
N GLN A 115 1.77 -21.16 16.77
CA GLN A 115 2.43 -21.42 18.06
C GLN A 115 1.54 -22.29 18.97
N THR A 116 0.23 -22.01 18.98
CA THR A 116 -0.75 -22.80 19.73
C THR A 116 -0.86 -24.23 19.19
N ALA A 117 -0.82 -24.42 17.87
CA ALA A 117 -0.82 -25.74 17.25
C ALA A 117 0.44 -26.55 17.59
N MET A 118 1.61 -25.90 17.64
CA MET A 118 2.87 -26.52 18.07
C MET A 118 2.80 -26.99 19.52
N THR A 119 2.34 -26.14 20.44
CA THR A 119 2.23 -26.52 21.87
C THR A 119 1.22 -27.65 22.09
N LEU A 120 0.09 -27.64 21.37
CA LEU A 120 -0.88 -28.74 21.41
C LEU A 120 -0.29 -30.06 20.87
N SER A 121 0.54 -29.98 19.83
CA SER A 121 1.21 -31.15 19.26
C SER A 121 2.23 -31.77 20.23
N GLU A 122 3.01 -30.93 20.93
CA GLU A 122 3.91 -31.37 22.00
C GLU A 122 3.15 -32.02 23.16
N GLN A 123 2.04 -31.42 23.59
CA GLN A 123 1.17 -32.00 24.62
C GLN A 123 0.58 -33.34 24.18
N LEU A 124 0.14 -33.47 22.92
CA LEU A 124 -0.39 -34.72 22.38
C LEU A 124 0.68 -35.81 22.33
N ALA A 125 1.90 -35.48 21.92
CA ALA A 125 3.03 -36.41 21.93
C ALA A 125 3.35 -36.90 23.35
N ALA A 126 3.40 -36.00 24.33
CA ALA A 126 3.61 -36.36 25.73
C ALA A 126 2.49 -37.27 26.27
N ARG A 127 1.23 -36.97 25.92
CA ARG A 127 0.08 -37.82 26.29
C ARG A 127 0.14 -39.18 25.61
N SER A 128 0.53 -39.25 24.34
CA SER A 128 0.69 -40.51 23.60
C SER A 128 1.75 -41.38 24.24
N MET A 129 2.89 -40.80 24.64
CA MET A 129 3.95 -41.52 25.36
C MET A 129 3.46 -42.06 26.71
N SER A 130 2.80 -41.24 27.52
CA SER A 130 2.27 -41.68 28.82
C SER A 130 1.21 -42.78 28.67
N LEU A 131 0.35 -42.68 27.65
CA LEU A 131 -0.64 -43.70 27.36
C LEU A 131 0.02 -45.01 26.93
N SER A 132 1.04 -44.96 26.06
CA SER A 132 1.82 -46.13 25.64
C SER A 132 2.46 -46.84 26.83
N VAL A 133 3.08 -46.09 27.75
CA VAL A 133 3.65 -46.65 28.99
C VAL A 133 2.58 -47.34 29.83
N LYS A 134 1.39 -46.73 29.97
CA LYS A 134 0.27 -47.34 30.70
C LYS A 134 -0.23 -48.63 30.04
N THR A 135 -0.30 -48.65 28.71
CA THR A 135 -0.69 -49.84 27.94
C THR A 135 0.34 -50.96 28.09
N GLU A 136 1.63 -50.68 28.01
CA GLU A 136 2.71 -51.65 28.27
C GLU A 136 2.59 -52.25 29.68
N GLN A 137 2.36 -51.41 30.69
CA GLN A 137 2.24 -51.87 32.06
C GLN A 137 0.98 -52.72 32.30
N GLN A 138 -0.13 -52.39 31.64
CA GLN A 138 -1.34 -53.22 31.65
C GLN A 138 -1.11 -54.56 30.95
N SER A 139 -0.49 -54.57 29.78
CA SER A 139 -0.11 -55.81 29.07
C SER A 139 0.79 -56.69 29.93
N ALA A 140 1.79 -56.12 30.61
CA ALA A 140 2.66 -56.85 31.52
C ALA A 140 1.89 -57.49 32.69
N SER A 141 0.92 -56.77 33.28
CA SER A 141 0.09 -57.30 34.37
C SER A 141 -0.82 -58.46 33.92
N LEU A 142 -1.33 -58.40 32.68
CA LEU A 142 -2.12 -59.48 32.07
C LEU A 142 -1.25 -60.72 31.83
N ILE A 143 -0.03 -60.54 31.34
CA ILE A 143 0.94 -61.65 31.17
C ILE A 143 1.27 -62.29 32.52
N GLN A 144 1.51 -61.48 33.55
CA GLN A 144 1.81 -61.99 34.89
C GLN A 144 0.63 -62.76 35.50
N THR A 145 -0.60 -62.30 35.26
CA THR A 145 -1.82 -62.99 35.72
C THR A 145 -2.01 -64.31 34.97
N ALA A 146 -1.85 -64.31 33.65
CA ALA A 146 -1.92 -65.52 32.83
C ALA A 146 -0.84 -66.55 33.23
N ALA A 147 0.39 -66.09 33.52
CA ALA A 147 1.47 -66.95 34.00
C ALA A 147 1.23 -67.49 35.41
N SER A 148 0.50 -66.78 36.27
CA SER A 148 0.16 -67.23 37.62
C SER A 148 -1.07 -68.15 37.70
N MET A 149 -1.91 -68.17 36.67
CA MET A 149 -3.08 -69.05 36.56
C MET A 149 -2.77 -70.39 35.86
N GLY A 150 -1.60 -70.52 35.23
CA GLY A 150 -1.12 -71.70 34.52
C GLY A 150 -0.13 -72.54 35.32
#